data_AF-A0A8C2BL84-F1
#
_entry.id   AF-A0A8C2BL84-F1
#
_cell.length_a   1.000
_cell.length_b   1.000
_cell.length_c   1.000
_cell.angle_alpha   90.00
_cell.angle_beta   90.00
_cell.angle_gamma   90.00
#
_symmetry.space_group_name_H-M   'P 1'
#
loop_
_entity.id
_entity.type
_entity.pdbx_description
1 polymer ?
#
loop_
_entity_poly.entity_id
_entity_poly.type
_entity_poly.pdbx_seq_one_letter_code
_entity_poly.pdbx_strand_id
1 'polypeptide(L)'
;MAVIFFFSRFHVNLQTASDVALHFNPHYNSLGYIVHNSRLNSVWGNEENKSQTSFPRGHLFALQILSTLSSYKVIHSHARIMANTKYQLYHFHGSCPWDI
;
A
#
# COMPACT_ATOMS: atom_id res chain seq x y z
N MET A 1 -28.67 -17.21 -2.98
CA MET A 1 -28.50 -15.77 -3.26
C MET A 1 -27.21 -15.34 -2.58
N ALA A 2 -26.12 -15.14 -3.33
CA ALA A 2 -24.85 -14.67 -2.76
C ALA A 2 -24.82 -13.15 -2.83
N VAL A 3 -24.82 -12.49 -1.68
CA VAL A 3 -24.56 -11.04 -1.61
C VAL A 3 -23.04 -10.87 -1.77
N ILE A 4 -22.59 -10.61 -3.00
CA ILE A 4 -21.19 -10.33 -3.28
C ILE A 4 -20.95 -8.87 -2.85
N PHE A 5 -20.29 -8.68 -1.71
CA PHE A 5 -19.73 -7.37 -1.36
C PHE A 5 -18.54 -7.09 -2.29
N PHE A 6 -18.75 -6.27 -3.32
CA PHE A 6 -17.64 -5.71 -4.09
C PHE A 6 -16.96 -4.63 -3.25
N PHE A 7 -16.05 -5.03 -2.36
CA PHE A 7 -15.19 -4.06 -1.69
C PHE A 7 -14.48 -3.21 -2.73
N SER A 8 -14.67 -1.88 -2.66
CA SER A 8 -14.12 -0.93 -3.63
C SER A 8 -12.63 -0.66 -3.41
N ARG A 9 -12.09 -1.05 -2.24
CA ARG A 9 -10.68 -0.91 -1.84
C ARG A 9 -10.34 -1.78 -0.63
N PHE A 10 -9.05 -1.94 -0.38
CA PHE A 10 -8.50 -2.30 0.94
C PHE A 10 -7.33 -1.37 1.27
N HIS A 11 -6.91 -1.31 2.52
CA HIS A 11 -5.71 -0.57 2.89
C HIS A 11 -4.89 -1.28 3.97
N VAL A 12 -3.59 -0.98 3.99
CA VAL A 12 -2.64 -1.40 5.02
C VAL A 12 -1.96 -0.14 5.56
N ASN A 13 -1.99 0.03 6.88
CA ASN A 13 -1.28 1.11 7.56
C ASN A 13 -0.10 0.54 8.34
N LEU A 14 1.09 1.09 8.10
CA LEU A 14 2.19 1.02 9.07
C LEU A 14 2.09 2.28 9.93
N GLN A 15 1.73 2.11 11.19
CA GLN A 15 1.36 3.23 12.06
C GLN A 15 1.93 3.10 13.47
N THR A 16 2.19 4.25 14.09
CA THR A 16 2.40 4.40 15.53
C THR A 16 1.07 4.70 16.22
N ALA A 17 1.09 5.12 17.48
CA ALA A 17 -0.12 5.54 18.20
C ALA A 17 -0.80 6.76 17.55
N SER A 18 -0.03 7.69 16.98
CA SER A 18 -0.50 8.97 16.42
C SER A 18 -0.48 9.00 14.89
N ASP A 19 0.55 8.41 14.29
CA ASP A 19 0.93 8.70 12.90
C ASP A 19 0.90 7.46 12.02
N VAL A 20 0.64 7.67 10.73
CA VAL A 20 0.71 6.64 9.69
C VAL A 20 1.93 6.92 8.84
N ALA A 21 2.99 6.12 9.04
CA ALA A 21 4.23 6.24 8.27
C ALA A 21 4.04 5.77 6.81
N LEU A 22 3.17 4.77 6.60
CA LEU A 22 2.79 4.30 5.26
C LEU A 22 1.31 3.91 5.24
N HIS A 23 0.55 4.57 4.37
CA HIS A 23 -0.79 4.19 3.99
C HIS A 23 -0.75 3.60 2.58
N PHE A 24 -0.89 2.28 2.47
CA PHE A 24 -0.99 1.57 1.21
C PHE A 24 -2.46 1.31 0.91
N ASN A 25 -3.04 1.98 -0.08
CA ASN A 25 -4.48 1.89 -0.36
C ASN A 25 -4.77 1.56 -1.84
N PRO A 26 -4.86 0.26 -2.20
CA PRO A 26 -5.37 -0.14 -3.50
C PRO A 26 -6.87 0.13 -3.65
N HIS A 27 -7.22 0.88 -4.69
CA HIS A 27 -8.57 1.11 -5.16
C HIS A 27 -8.87 0.25 -6.39
N TYR A 28 -10.08 -0.30 -6.44
CA TYR A 28 -10.56 -1.15 -7.52
C TYR A 28 -11.58 -0.46 -8.43
N ASN A 29 -11.58 0.88 -8.50
CA ASN A 29 -12.43 1.65 -9.42
C ASN A 29 -11.75 1.79 -10.80
N SER A 30 -12.52 1.74 -11.89
CA SER A 30 -11.99 1.80 -13.27
C SER A 30 -10.89 0.74 -13.52
N LEU A 31 -9.73 1.13 -14.07
CA LEU A 31 -8.54 0.28 -14.27
C LEU A 31 -7.85 -0.14 -12.96
N GLY A 32 -8.30 0.41 -11.82
CA GLY A 32 -7.74 0.20 -10.50
C GLY A 32 -6.37 0.85 -10.33
N TYR A 33 -6.12 1.44 -9.18
CA TYR A 33 -4.86 2.10 -8.86
C TYR A 33 -4.50 1.95 -7.39
N ILE A 34 -3.23 2.13 -7.07
CA ILE A 34 -2.74 2.14 -5.69
C ILE A 34 -2.48 3.58 -5.29
N VAL A 35 -2.88 3.98 -4.09
CA VAL A 35 -2.50 5.25 -3.47
C VAL A 35 -1.52 4.97 -2.34
N HIS A 36 -0.45 5.76 -2.28
CA HIS A 36 0.45 5.82 -1.12
C HIS A 36 0.31 7.18 -0.45
N ASN A 37 0.34 7.22 0.88
CA ASN A 37 0.36 8.46 1.64
C ASN A 37 1.00 8.25 3.02
N SER A 38 1.26 9.33 3.74
CA SER A 38 1.57 9.35 5.16
C SER A 38 0.61 10.30 5.89
N ARG A 39 0.35 10.03 7.16
CA ARG A 39 -0.42 10.90 8.05
C ARG A 39 0.44 11.28 9.24
N LEU A 40 0.88 12.54 9.28
CA LEU A 40 1.68 13.07 10.38
C LEU A 40 0.88 14.14 11.12
N ASN A 41 0.88 14.11 12.45
CA ASN A 41 0.13 15.04 13.30
C ASN A 41 -1.35 15.12 12.90
N SER A 42 -1.96 13.96 12.60
CA SER A 42 -3.35 13.84 12.10
C SER A 42 -3.63 14.47 10.74
N VAL A 43 -2.62 14.92 10.00
CA VAL A 43 -2.77 15.51 8.66
C VAL A 43 -2.23 14.57 7.60
N TRP A 44 -3.04 14.27 6.59
CA TRP A 44 -2.60 13.51 5.42
C TRP A 44 -1.71 14.35 4.52
N GLY A 45 -0.62 13.75 4.04
CA GLY A 45 0.22 14.33 3.01
C GLY A 45 -0.44 14.29 1.63
N ASN A 46 0.37 14.61 0.60
CA ASN A 46 -0.05 14.48 -0.78
C ASN A 46 -0.18 13.02 -1.18
N GLU A 47 -1.22 12.66 -1.93
CA GLU A 47 -1.34 11.33 -2.51
C GLU A 47 -0.22 11.08 -3.52
N GLU A 48 0.48 9.97 -3.35
CA GLU A 48 1.56 9.58 -4.25
C GLU A 48 1.18 8.37 -5.11
N ASN A 49 1.56 8.47 -6.39
CA ASN A 49 1.71 7.39 -7.35
C ASN A 49 0.46 6.51 -7.62
N LYS A 50 -0.43 7.01 -8.50
CA LYS A 50 -1.59 6.25 -9.06
C LYS A 50 -1.14 5.23 -10.10
N SER A 51 -0.30 4.29 -9.70
CA SER A 51 0.09 3.17 -10.56
C SER A 51 -1.08 2.21 -10.75
N GLN A 52 -1.23 1.63 -11.94
CA GLN A 52 -2.26 0.61 -12.19
C GLN A 52 -2.10 -0.55 -11.19
N THR A 53 -3.21 -0.91 -10.55
CA THR A 53 -3.22 -1.93 -9.51
C THR A 53 -2.93 -3.31 -10.10
N SER A 54 -2.04 -4.06 -9.46
CA SER A 54 -1.84 -5.50 -9.72
C SER A 54 -2.63 -6.36 -8.74
N PHE A 55 -3.69 -5.81 -8.14
CA PHE A 55 -4.60 -6.54 -7.26
C PHE A 55 -5.92 -6.82 -8.01
N PRO A 56 -6.06 -7.96 -8.68
CA PRO A 56 -7.34 -8.35 -9.25
C PRO A 56 -8.29 -8.78 -8.14
N ARG A 57 -9.56 -8.38 -8.27
CA ARG A 57 -10.61 -8.79 -7.32
C ARG A 57 -10.75 -10.32 -7.31
N GLY A 58 -11.06 -10.88 -6.14
CA GLY A 58 -11.32 -12.31 -5.96
C GLY A 58 -10.10 -13.23 -6.07
N HIS A 59 -8.88 -12.67 -6.12
CA HIS A 59 -7.65 -13.45 -6.17
C HIS A 59 -6.85 -13.32 -4.89
N LEU A 60 -6.21 -14.41 -4.49
CA LEU A 60 -5.23 -14.41 -3.41
C LEU A 60 -3.96 -13.66 -3.86
N PHE A 61 -3.41 -12.87 -2.94
CA PHE A 61 -2.16 -12.14 -3.13
C PHE A 61 -1.25 -12.31 -1.92
N ALA A 62 0.05 -12.16 -2.15
CA ALA A 62 1.04 -11.93 -1.10
C ALA A 62 1.46 -10.45 -1.14
N LEU A 63 1.57 -9.83 0.02
CA LEU A 63 2.09 -8.47 0.20
C LEU A 63 3.28 -8.54 1.16
N GLN A 64 4.44 -8.06 0.73
CA GLN A 64 5.63 -7.91 1.55
C GLN A 64 6.02 -6.44 1.59
N ILE A 65 6.28 -5.94 2.79
CA ILE A 65 6.73 -4.56 3.00
C ILE A 65 8.06 -4.62 3.74
N LEU A 66 9.12 -4.19 3.07
CA LEU A 66 10.46 -4.15 3.64
C LEU A 66 10.80 -2.71 4.03
N SER A 67 11.07 -2.49 5.32
CA SER A 67 11.61 -1.22 5.81
C SER A 67 13.10 -1.13 5.49
N THR A 68 13.53 0.00 4.94
CA THR A 68 14.93 0.38 4.78
C THR A 68 15.23 1.64 5.58
N LEU A 69 16.47 2.14 5.55
CA LEU A 69 16.86 3.37 6.25
C LEU A 69 16.18 4.65 5.72
N SER A 70 15.75 4.66 4.46
CA SER A 70 15.21 5.88 3.82
C SER A 70 13.87 5.66 3.11
N SER A 71 13.35 4.42 3.13
CA SER A 71 12.16 4.08 2.36
C SER A 71 11.50 2.76 2.77
N TYR A 72 10.25 2.57 2.34
CA TYR A 72 9.61 1.25 2.28
C TYR A 72 9.67 0.68 0.86
N LYS A 73 10.05 -0.60 0.75
CA LYS A 73 9.91 -1.38 -0.48
C LYS A 73 8.63 -2.21 -0.39
N VAL A 74 7.67 -1.92 -1.27
CA VAL A 74 6.41 -2.66 -1.36
C VAL A 74 6.50 -3.66 -2.51
N ILE A 75 6.31 -4.93 -2.18
CA ILE A 75 6.33 -6.06 -3.10
C ILE A 75 5.00 -6.80 -3.01
N HIS A 76 4.39 -7.10 -4.14
CA HIS A 76 3.16 -7.88 -4.18
C HIS A 76 3.14 -8.85 -5.36
N SER A 77 2.57 -10.04 -5.15
CA SER A 77 2.47 -11.10 -6.15
C SER A 77 1.13 -11.83 -6.06
N HIS A 78 0.73 -12.50 -7.16
CA HIS A 78 -0.49 -13.30 -7.23
C HIS A 78 -0.17 -14.73 -6.82
N ALA A 79 -1.00 -15.33 -5.96
CA ALA A 79 -0.75 -16.69 -5.45
C ALA A 79 -0.81 -17.79 -6.53
N ARG A 80 -1.17 -17.49 -7.79
CA ARG A 80 -1.16 -18.45 -8.91
C ARG A 80 0.19 -18.59 -9.61
N ILE A 81 1.08 -17.59 -9.55
CA ILE A 81 2.45 -17.66 -10.09
C ILE A 81 3.33 -16.71 -9.25
N MET A 82 4.30 -17.26 -8.50
CA MET A 82 5.26 -16.51 -7.68
C MET A 82 6.24 -15.62 -8.49
N ALA A 83 5.98 -15.33 -9.77
CA ALA A 83 6.94 -14.73 -10.70
C ALA A 83 6.74 -13.23 -10.98
N ASN A 84 5.62 -12.62 -10.57
CA ASN A 84 5.39 -11.19 -10.81
C ASN A 84 5.74 -10.37 -9.57
N THR A 85 7.02 -9.98 -9.45
CA THR A 85 7.51 -9.12 -8.37
C THR A 85 7.60 -7.68 -8.87
N LYS A 86 6.56 -6.87 -8.63
CA LYS A 86 6.67 -5.41 -8.77
C LYS A 86 7.30 -4.84 -7.50
N TYR A 87 8.34 -4.03 -7.66
CA TYR A 87 8.99 -3.30 -6.58
C TYR A 87 8.58 -1.83 -6.66
N GLN A 88 8.14 -1.26 -5.54
CA GLN A 88 7.94 0.19 -5.41
C GLN A 88 8.68 0.70 -4.18
N LEU A 89 9.43 1.80 -4.33
CA LEU A 89 10.20 2.45 -3.27
C LEU A 89 9.45 3.70 -2.81
N TYR A 90 9.07 3.77 -1.54
CA TYR A 90 8.42 4.93 -0.92
C TYR A 90 9.38 5.62 0.03
N HIS A 91 9.76 6.87 -0.22
CA HIS A 91 10.70 7.60 0.62
C HIS A 91 10.04 8.20 1.86
N PHE A 92 10.76 8.25 2.98
CA PHE A 92 10.27 8.93 4.18
C PHE A 92 10.23 10.44 3.96
N HIS A 93 9.08 11.06 4.25
CA HIS A 93 9.00 12.51 4.42
C HIS A 93 9.46 12.86 5.84
N GLY A 94 10.78 12.94 6.07
CA GLY A 94 11.38 13.25 7.37
C GLY A 94 12.47 12.25 7.81
N SER A 95 12.83 12.29 9.10
CA SER A 95 13.74 11.32 9.73
C SER A 95 13.17 9.90 9.71
N CYS A 96 14.06 8.90 9.78
CA CYS A 96 13.68 7.49 9.80
C CYS A 96 12.68 7.25 10.94
N PRO A 97 11.53 6.57 10.71
CA PRO A 97 10.54 6.30 11.76
C PRO A 97 11.05 5.41 12.91
N TRP A 98 12.30 4.93 12.82
CA TRP A 98 12.99 4.18 13.87
C TRP A 98 14.05 4.99 14.64
N ASP A 99 14.25 6.28 14.33
CA ASP A 99 15.18 7.14 15.08
C ASP A 99 14.51 7.75 16.34
N ILE A 100 13.78 6.91 17.10
CA ILE A 100 13.25 7.21 18.44
C ILE A 100 14.13 6.55 19.50
#